data_AF-A0A8T3PYR3-F1
#
_entry.id   AF-A0A8T3PYR3-F1
#
_cell.length_a   1.000
_cell.length_b   1.000
_cell.length_c   1.000
_cell.angle_alpha   90.00
_cell.angle_beta   90.00
_cell.angle_gamma   90.00
#
_symmetry.space_group_name_H-M   'P 1'
#
loop_
_entity.id
_entity.type
_entity.pdbx_description
1 polymer ?
#
loop_
_entity_poly.entity_id
_entity_poly.type
_entity_poly.pdbx_seq_one_letter_code
_entity_poly.pdbx_strand_id
1 'polypeptide(L)'
;MSGLDRLDGPISLQDSEKKLDLGLCSPSQAGFTLASINRFFPMNVGTQWEYEGEEEEGTLRLLVTVLDETRVVDGVTTRVIEEREFLDDELFEVSWNYHATRPDGTVCYFGEDVDIFEDGEIVHDGAWCSQDNPDVNKPGIFMPADPQPGMKFQAEVAPGVAEDEVKIIGQGKVTVPFGSFTETIRFREFNPLDGEKDYKVYAAGVGLIIDGVAELLSFTLNGEDPGDPISEQACGG
;
A
#
# COMPACT_ATOMS: atom_id res chain seq x y z
N MET A 1 -5.99 -20.19 -4.33
CA MET A 1 -5.56 -20.54 -2.95
C MET A 1 -5.30 -19.22 -2.26
N SER A 2 -5.90 -18.94 -1.11
CA SER A 2 -5.72 -17.63 -0.46
C SER A 2 -4.26 -17.45 0.00
N GLY A 3 -3.73 -16.22 0.02
CA GLY A 3 -2.38 -15.93 0.53
C GLY A 3 -2.12 -16.46 1.95
N LEU A 4 -3.19 -16.64 2.73
CA LEU A 4 -3.17 -17.31 4.04
C LEU A 4 -2.65 -18.75 4.03
N ASP A 5 -2.98 -19.55 3.00
CA ASP A 5 -2.64 -20.97 2.94
C ASP A 5 -1.14 -21.21 2.69
N ARG A 6 -0.41 -20.16 2.30
CA ARG A 6 1.03 -20.19 1.97
C ARG A 6 1.91 -19.54 3.04
N LEU A 7 1.31 -19.10 4.15
CA LEU A 7 2.03 -18.57 5.30
C LEU A 7 2.68 -19.72 6.10
N ASP A 8 3.90 -20.12 5.73
CA ASP A 8 4.68 -21.07 6.51
C ASP A 8 4.88 -20.55 7.95
N GLY A 9 4.38 -21.32 8.93
CA GLY A 9 4.61 -21.10 10.36
C GLY A 9 3.37 -20.64 11.14
N PRO A 10 3.34 -20.89 12.47
CA PRO A 10 2.20 -20.53 13.30
C PRO A 10 1.98 -19.01 13.25
N ILE A 11 0.80 -18.60 12.78
CA ILE A 11 0.31 -17.23 12.99
C ILE A 11 0.20 -17.08 14.50
N SER A 12 1.16 -16.38 15.12
CA SER A 12 1.03 -15.95 16.51
C SER A 12 0.01 -14.82 16.54
N LEU A 13 -1.27 -15.20 16.52
CA LEU A 13 -2.38 -14.30 16.78
C LEU A 13 -2.22 -13.84 18.23
N GLN A 14 -1.83 -12.58 18.41
CA GLN A 14 -2.01 -11.92 19.69
C GLN A 14 -3.41 -11.32 19.71
N ASP A 15 -4.20 -11.70 20.71
CA ASP A 15 -5.55 -11.18 20.95
C ASP A 15 -5.54 -9.77 21.56
N SER A 16 -4.37 -9.13 21.70
CA SER A 16 -4.28 -7.74 22.12
C SER A 16 -4.70 -6.83 20.97
N GLU A 17 -5.58 -5.86 21.27
CA GLU A 17 -5.98 -4.83 20.31
C GLU A 17 -5.33 -3.51 20.71
N LYS A 18 -4.35 -3.06 19.92
CA LYS A 18 -3.83 -1.69 20.02
C LYS A 18 -4.33 -0.90 18.82
N LYS A 19 -5.43 -0.17 18.99
CA LYS A 19 -5.89 0.79 17.99
C LYS A 19 -4.95 2.00 17.98
N LEU A 20 -4.41 2.35 16.81
CA LEU A 20 -3.59 3.55 16.66
C LEU A 20 -4.46 4.79 16.48
N ASP A 21 -3.94 5.94 16.92
CA ASP A 21 -4.60 7.22 16.79
C ASP A 21 -4.34 7.79 15.38
N LEU A 22 -5.40 8.01 14.60
CA LEU A 22 -5.32 8.62 13.27
C LEU A 22 -4.74 10.05 13.31
N GLY A 23 -4.78 10.72 14.47
CA GLY A 23 -4.15 12.02 14.68
C GLY A 23 -2.63 12.02 14.43
N LEU A 24 -1.98 10.85 14.38
CA LEU A 24 -0.58 10.69 13.99
C LEU A 24 -0.32 11.18 12.55
N CYS A 25 -1.28 10.97 11.65
CA CYS A 25 -1.20 11.33 10.24
C CYS A 25 -1.97 12.60 9.89
N SER A 26 -2.46 13.34 10.90
CA SER A 26 -3.12 14.63 10.68
C SER A 26 -2.21 15.59 9.88
N PRO A 27 -2.71 16.28 8.84
CA PRO A 27 -1.91 17.20 8.03
C PRO A 27 -1.35 18.39 8.81
N SER A 28 -1.97 18.74 9.94
CA SER A 28 -1.47 19.78 10.87
C SER A 28 -0.18 19.39 11.60
N GLN A 29 0.25 18.14 11.50
CA GLN A 29 1.48 17.68 12.10
C GLN A 29 2.70 18.17 11.31
N ALA A 30 3.76 18.57 12.01
CA ALA A 30 4.99 19.06 11.37
C ALA A 30 5.99 17.93 11.10
N GLY A 31 6.86 18.13 10.09
CA GLY A 31 8.05 17.30 9.88
C GLY A 31 7.85 16.05 9.01
N PHE A 32 6.83 16.03 8.16
CA PHE A 32 6.70 14.99 7.15
C PHE A 32 7.91 14.96 6.20
N THR A 33 8.32 13.76 5.79
CA THR A 33 9.44 13.53 4.87
C THR A 33 9.02 12.63 3.71
N LEU A 34 9.61 12.88 2.54
CA LEU A 34 9.44 12.08 1.31
C LEU A 34 10.18 10.74 1.36
N ALA A 35 11.26 10.68 2.14
CA ALA A 35 11.96 9.43 2.42
C ALA A 35 11.32 8.73 3.61
N SER A 36 11.26 7.41 3.55
CA SER A 36 10.83 6.57 4.67
C SER A 36 12.02 6.01 5.43
N ILE A 37 12.02 6.22 6.75
CA ILE A 37 12.91 5.53 7.69
C ILE A 37 12.27 4.23 8.22
N ASN A 38 11.04 3.91 7.79
CA ASN A 38 10.35 2.70 8.22
C ASN A 38 11.01 1.47 7.62
N ARG A 39 11.35 0.49 8.47
CA ARG A 39 12.04 -0.73 8.04
C ARG A 39 11.20 -1.59 7.10
N PHE A 40 9.88 -1.55 7.19
CA PHE A 40 8.97 -2.40 6.42
C PHE A 40 8.32 -1.68 5.23
N PHE A 41 8.58 -0.38 5.05
CA PHE A 41 8.09 0.36 3.91
C PHE A 41 9.11 1.41 3.47
N PRO A 42 10.27 0.99 2.93
CA PRO A 42 11.27 1.91 2.39
C PRO A 42 10.73 2.57 1.11
N MET A 43 10.93 3.89 0.98
CA MET A 43 10.48 4.67 -0.17
C MET A 43 11.67 5.33 -0.87
N ASN A 44 12.68 4.53 -1.25
CA ASN A 44 13.79 5.05 -2.03
C ASN A 44 13.34 5.20 -3.48
N VAL A 45 13.50 6.39 -4.06
CA VAL A 45 13.19 6.66 -5.48
C VAL A 45 13.88 5.64 -6.38
N GLY A 46 13.14 5.14 -7.37
CA GLY A 46 13.58 4.09 -8.29
C GLY A 46 13.50 2.68 -7.71
N THR A 47 12.99 2.49 -6.50
CA THR A 47 12.71 1.13 -6.01
C THR A 47 11.55 0.55 -6.81
N GLN A 48 11.72 -0.67 -7.32
CA GLN A 48 10.70 -1.43 -8.04
C GLN A 48 10.56 -2.82 -7.48
N TRP A 49 9.31 -3.29 -7.49
CA TRP A 49 8.92 -4.65 -7.17
C TRP A 49 8.05 -5.20 -8.29
N GLU A 50 8.34 -6.43 -8.71
CA GLU A 50 7.50 -7.19 -9.63
C GLU A 50 6.94 -8.41 -8.88
N TYR A 51 5.63 -8.60 -8.97
CA TYR A 51 4.91 -9.71 -8.36
C TYR A 51 4.14 -10.49 -9.41
N GLU A 52 3.88 -11.76 -9.12
CA GLU A 52 3.02 -12.61 -9.95
C GLU A 52 2.17 -13.52 -9.06
N GLY A 53 0.91 -13.71 -9.46
CA GLY A 53 -0.07 -14.54 -8.78
C GLY A 53 -1.02 -15.20 -9.77
N GLU A 54 -1.76 -16.20 -9.31
CA GLU A 54 -2.75 -16.92 -10.13
C GLU A 54 -4.12 -16.80 -9.47
N GLU A 55 -5.09 -16.29 -10.23
CA GLU A 55 -6.49 -16.13 -9.84
C GLU A 55 -7.40 -17.03 -10.65
N GLU A 56 -8.71 -17.00 -10.39
CA GLU A 56 -9.67 -17.77 -11.21
C GLU A 56 -9.76 -17.22 -12.64
N GLU A 57 -9.49 -15.92 -12.80
CA GLU A 57 -9.68 -15.16 -14.03
C GLU A 57 -8.44 -15.15 -14.93
N GLY A 58 -7.24 -15.32 -14.36
CA GLY A 58 -5.99 -15.34 -15.11
C GLY A 58 -4.75 -15.22 -14.23
N THR A 59 -3.61 -14.95 -14.86
CA THR A 59 -2.36 -14.63 -14.19
C THR A 59 -2.30 -13.14 -13.89
N LEU A 60 -2.26 -12.80 -12.60
CA LEU A 60 -2.06 -11.44 -12.10
C LEU A 60 -0.58 -11.11 -12.07
N ARG A 61 -0.19 -9.93 -12.58
CA ARG A 61 1.12 -9.34 -12.35
C ARG A 61 0.96 -7.92 -11.83
N LEU A 62 1.80 -7.58 -10.86
CA LEU A 62 1.82 -6.26 -10.26
C LEU A 62 3.24 -5.68 -10.38
N LEU A 63 3.36 -4.45 -10.87
CA LEU A 63 4.58 -3.66 -10.89
C LEU A 63 4.38 -2.44 -9.99
N VAL A 64 5.17 -2.34 -8.93
CA VAL A 64 5.16 -1.19 -8.00
C VAL A 64 6.44 -0.39 -8.17
N THR A 65 6.34 0.94 -8.31
CA THR A 65 7.48 1.84 -8.46
C THR A 65 7.41 3.04 -7.52
N VAL A 66 8.48 3.30 -6.77
CA VAL A 66 8.65 4.59 -6.08
C VAL A 66 9.16 5.63 -7.06
N LEU A 67 8.32 6.59 -7.46
CA LEU A 67 8.67 7.60 -8.46
C LEU A 67 9.56 8.70 -7.87
N ASP A 68 10.31 9.43 -8.71
CA ASP A 68 10.90 10.73 -8.30
C ASP A 68 9.87 11.87 -8.31
N GLU A 69 8.59 11.53 -8.40
CA GLU A 69 7.49 12.49 -8.38
C GLU A 69 6.96 12.76 -6.98
N THR A 70 6.41 13.96 -6.80
CA THR A 70 5.81 14.40 -5.55
C THR A 70 4.50 15.12 -5.79
N ARG A 71 3.61 15.08 -4.81
CA ARG A 71 2.34 15.79 -4.86
C ARG A 71 2.05 16.51 -3.56
N VAL A 72 1.29 17.60 -3.59
CA VAL A 72 0.82 18.25 -2.37
C VAL A 72 -0.63 17.84 -2.14
N VAL A 73 -0.87 17.08 -1.08
CA VAL A 73 -2.22 16.64 -0.69
C VAL A 73 -2.48 17.15 0.72
N ASP A 74 -3.57 17.89 0.90
CA ASP A 74 -3.96 18.50 2.18
C ASP A 74 -2.81 19.31 2.84
N GLY A 75 -2.06 20.03 1.99
CA GLY A 75 -0.93 20.87 2.41
C GLY A 75 0.37 20.13 2.77
N VAL A 76 0.41 18.80 2.63
CA VAL A 76 1.60 17.97 2.87
C VAL A 76 2.20 17.53 1.53
N THR A 77 3.51 17.72 1.35
CA THR A 77 4.22 17.13 0.20
C THR A 77 4.40 15.64 0.42
N THR A 78 3.85 14.83 -0.48
CA THR A 78 3.86 13.37 -0.50
C THR A 78 4.77 12.84 -1.62
N ARG A 79 5.28 11.63 -1.42
CA ARG A 79 5.97 10.81 -2.42
C ARG A 79 4.91 10.00 -3.16
N VAL A 80 5.04 9.93 -4.48
CA VAL A 80 4.19 9.09 -5.32
C VAL A 80 4.77 7.67 -5.41
N ILE A 81 3.94 6.67 -5.17
CA ILE A 81 4.19 5.27 -5.50
C ILE A 81 3.16 4.87 -6.55
N GLU A 82 3.64 4.45 -7.72
CA GLU A 82 2.77 3.95 -8.79
C GLU A 82 2.66 2.44 -8.69
N GLU A 83 1.45 1.92 -8.85
CA GLU A 83 1.17 0.50 -9.02
C GLU A 83 0.55 0.29 -10.40
N ARG A 84 1.00 -0.74 -11.13
CA ARG A 84 0.42 -1.18 -12.40
C ARG A 84 0.06 -2.65 -12.29
N GLU A 85 -1.22 -2.94 -12.45
CA GLU A 85 -1.74 -4.30 -12.44
C GLU A 85 -2.06 -4.78 -13.85
N PHE A 86 -1.68 -6.02 -14.12
CA PHE A 86 -1.92 -6.69 -15.38
C PHE A 86 -2.61 -8.02 -15.14
N LEU A 87 -3.64 -8.31 -15.93
CA LEU A 87 -4.29 -9.62 -16.00
C LEU A 87 -4.00 -10.22 -17.37
N ASP A 88 -3.39 -11.42 -17.41
CA ASP A 88 -3.01 -12.10 -18.66
C ASP A 88 -2.25 -11.19 -19.66
N ASP A 89 -1.28 -10.43 -19.15
CA ASP A 89 -0.47 -9.44 -19.89
C ASP A 89 -1.20 -8.15 -20.32
N GLU A 90 -2.50 -8.00 -20.06
CA GLU A 90 -3.28 -6.81 -20.37
C GLU A 90 -3.30 -5.85 -19.18
N LEU A 91 -3.04 -4.56 -19.40
CA LEU A 91 -3.07 -3.55 -18.33
C LEU A 91 -4.52 -3.41 -17.83
N PHE A 92 -4.71 -3.70 -16.55
CA PHE A 92 -6.01 -3.71 -15.90
C PHE A 92 -6.21 -2.47 -15.03
N GLU A 93 -5.20 -2.07 -14.26
CA GLU A 93 -5.28 -0.93 -13.36
C GLU A 93 -3.94 -0.18 -13.27
N VAL A 94 -4.00 1.14 -13.11
CA VAL A 94 -2.88 1.96 -12.63
C VAL A 94 -3.33 2.84 -11.48
N SER A 95 -2.61 2.81 -10.36
CA SER A 95 -2.86 3.70 -9.22
C SER A 95 -1.63 4.53 -8.88
N TRP A 96 -1.87 5.79 -8.50
CA TRP A 96 -0.86 6.72 -8.00
C TRP A 96 -1.16 7.03 -6.53
N ASN A 97 -0.33 6.48 -5.65
CA ASN A 97 -0.54 6.46 -4.21
C ASN A 97 0.31 7.53 -3.52
N TYR A 98 -0.30 8.34 -2.65
CA TYR A 98 0.35 9.51 -2.05
C TYR A 98 0.76 9.29 -0.59
N HIS A 99 2.05 9.09 -0.34
CA HIS A 99 2.57 8.78 0.99
C HIS A 99 3.49 9.86 1.57
N ALA A 100 3.48 10.01 2.90
CA ALA A 100 4.50 10.79 3.60
C ALA A 100 4.87 10.14 4.92
N THR A 101 6.12 10.30 5.35
CA THR A 101 6.62 9.68 6.59
C THR A 101 6.74 10.71 7.71
N ARG A 102 6.27 10.36 8.90
CA ARG A 102 6.45 11.11 10.14
C ARG A 102 7.89 10.98 10.67
N PRO A 103 8.40 11.95 11.47
CA PRO A 103 9.73 11.84 12.07
C PRO A 103 9.97 10.60 12.94
N ASP A 104 8.90 9.99 13.45
CA ASP A 104 8.99 8.76 14.25
C ASP A 104 9.09 7.49 13.40
N GLY A 105 8.88 7.59 12.08
CA GLY A 105 8.87 6.47 11.13
C GLY A 105 7.49 5.96 10.75
N THR A 106 6.40 6.55 11.25
CA THR A 106 5.04 6.21 10.80
C THR A 106 4.84 6.69 9.36
N VAL A 107 4.44 5.79 8.45
CA VAL A 107 4.06 6.12 7.08
C VAL A 107 2.58 6.39 7.04
N CYS A 108 2.21 7.53 6.45
CA CYS A 108 0.84 8.01 6.31
C CYS A 108 0.42 7.95 4.85
N TYR A 109 -0.87 7.71 4.62
CA TYR A 109 -1.48 7.61 3.29
C TYR A 109 -2.50 8.74 3.11
N PHE A 110 -2.32 9.57 2.09
CA PHE A 110 -3.09 10.80 1.90
C PHE A 110 -4.18 10.69 0.84
N GLY A 111 -4.15 9.63 0.04
CA GLY A 111 -5.08 9.38 -1.05
C GLY A 111 -4.41 8.68 -2.22
N GLU A 112 -5.21 8.47 -3.27
CA GLU A 112 -4.82 7.92 -4.56
C GLU A 112 -5.66 8.50 -5.69
N ASP A 113 -5.10 8.41 -6.90
CA ASP A 113 -5.84 8.42 -8.15
C ASP A 113 -5.71 7.02 -8.77
N VAL A 114 -6.82 6.47 -9.28
CA VAL A 114 -6.87 5.11 -9.84
C VAL A 114 -7.53 5.14 -11.21
N ASP A 115 -6.89 4.49 -12.19
CA ASP A 115 -7.39 4.25 -13.55
C ASP A 115 -7.57 2.74 -13.77
N ILE A 116 -8.81 2.24 -13.78
CA ILE A 116 -9.19 0.89 -14.24
C ILE A 116 -9.54 0.95 -15.72
N PHE A 117 -8.99 -0.02 -16.45
CA PHE A 117 -9.14 -0.18 -17.88
C PHE A 117 -10.10 -1.33 -18.22
N GLU A 118 -11.11 -1.03 -19.04
CA GLU A 118 -11.93 -2.04 -19.73
C GLU A 118 -11.85 -1.78 -21.24
N ASP A 119 -11.48 -2.79 -22.03
CA ASP A 119 -11.29 -2.67 -23.48
C ASP A 119 -10.35 -1.51 -23.91
N GLY A 120 -9.41 -1.12 -23.03
CA GLY A 120 -8.47 -0.03 -23.25
C GLY A 120 -9.02 1.38 -23.01
N GLU A 121 -10.23 1.50 -22.47
CA GLU A 121 -10.84 2.75 -22.01
C GLU A 121 -10.87 2.81 -20.48
N ILE A 122 -10.75 4.01 -19.90
CA ILE A 122 -10.86 4.21 -18.45
C ILE A 122 -12.36 4.24 -18.09
N VAL A 123 -12.78 3.40 -17.15
CA VAL A 123 -14.21 3.17 -16.84
C VAL A 123 -14.64 3.52 -15.43
N HIS A 124 -13.71 3.89 -14.55
CA HIS A 124 -14.02 4.31 -13.18
C HIS A 124 -13.15 5.50 -12.75
N ASP A 125 -13.52 6.12 -11.62
CA ASP A 125 -12.77 7.19 -10.96
C ASP A 125 -12.45 6.77 -9.51
N GLY A 126 -11.87 5.59 -9.28
CA GLY A 126 -11.66 4.98 -7.94
C GLY A 126 -10.62 5.71 -7.07
N ALA A 127 -10.51 7.02 -7.23
CA ALA A 127 -9.67 7.91 -6.48
C ALA A 127 -10.33 8.28 -5.15
N TRP A 128 -9.50 8.46 -4.11
CA TRP A 128 -9.92 9.13 -2.90
C TRP A 128 -8.82 10.05 -2.40
N CYS A 129 -9.22 11.20 -1.85
CA CYS A 129 -8.27 12.17 -1.31
C CYS A 129 -8.69 12.67 0.04
N SER A 130 -7.72 12.77 0.94
CA SER A 130 -7.93 13.40 2.25
C SER A 130 -8.47 14.84 2.16
N GLN A 131 -8.18 15.55 1.06
CA GLN A 131 -8.59 16.95 0.87
C GLN A 131 -9.99 17.18 0.29
N ASP A 132 -10.64 16.18 -0.33
CA ASP A 132 -11.89 16.41 -1.08
C ASP A 132 -13.07 16.74 -0.16
N ASN A 133 -13.00 16.30 1.10
CA ASN A 133 -13.94 16.62 2.15
C ASN A 133 -13.22 16.67 3.51
N PRO A 134 -12.44 17.73 3.80
CA PRO A 134 -11.45 17.72 4.89
C PRO A 134 -12.06 17.66 6.30
N ASP A 135 -13.38 17.89 6.43
CA ASP A 135 -14.11 17.68 7.69
C ASP A 135 -14.38 16.20 7.98
N VAL A 136 -14.33 15.35 6.93
CA VAL A 136 -14.74 13.94 6.96
C VAL A 136 -13.57 13.03 6.57
N ASN A 137 -12.98 13.25 5.40
CA ASN A 137 -11.85 12.50 4.89
C ASN A 137 -10.60 12.83 5.71
N LYS A 138 -9.73 11.83 5.92
CA LYS A 138 -8.49 12.00 6.68
C LYS A 138 -7.37 11.17 6.08
N PRO A 139 -6.11 11.62 6.20
CA PRO A 139 -5.00 10.72 5.93
C PRO A 139 -5.03 9.53 6.89
N GLY A 140 -4.85 8.34 6.36
CA GLY A 140 -4.74 7.12 7.14
C GLY A 140 -3.30 6.80 7.53
N ILE A 141 -3.15 5.72 8.30
CA ILE A 141 -1.85 5.15 8.66
C ILE A 141 -1.60 4.01 7.69
N PHE A 142 -0.52 4.05 6.91
CA PHE A 142 -0.13 2.95 6.03
C PHE A 142 0.74 1.92 6.76
N MET A 143 1.78 2.39 7.44
CA MET A 143 2.72 1.55 8.18
C MET A 143 3.11 2.22 9.50
N PRO A 144 2.79 1.62 10.67
CA PRO A 144 3.24 2.14 11.96
C PRO A 144 4.77 2.19 12.06
N ALA A 145 5.33 3.14 12.82
CA ALA A 145 6.77 3.25 13.05
C ALA A 145 7.44 1.97 13.59
N ASP A 146 6.73 1.26 14.49
CA ASP A 146 7.14 -0.02 15.06
C ASP A 146 5.96 -1.00 14.95
N PRO A 147 5.79 -1.65 13.78
CA PRO A 147 4.65 -2.52 13.54
C PRO A 147 4.77 -3.80 14.37
N GLN A 148 3.73 -4.12 15.14
CA GLN A 148 3.66 -5.30 16.00
C GLN A 148 2.32 -6.02 15.85
N PRO A 149 2.28 -7.37 15.90
CA PRO A 149 1.03 -8.11 15.92
C PRO A 149 0.05 -7.60 16.99
N GLY A 150 -1.23 -7.51 16.63
CA GLY A 150 -2.31 -6.97 17.47
C GLY A 150 -2.61 -5.49 17.26
N MET A 151 -1.74 -4.74 16.56
CA MET A 151 -2.04 -3.37 16.14
C MET A 151 -3.16 -3.33 15.10
N LYS A 152 -4.03 -2.33 15.20
CA LYS A 152 -5.11 -2.02 14.25
C LYS A 152 -5.10 -0.53 13.91
N PHE A 153 -5.39 -0.19 12.66
CA PHE A 153 -5.45 1.19 12.17
C PHE A 153 -6.31 1.27 10.90
N GLN A 154 -6.80 2.47 10.56
CA GLN A 154 -7.38 2.71 9.23
C GLN A 154 -6.24 3.08 8.28
N ALA A 155 -6.15 2.40 7.13
CA ALA A 155 -5.30 2.81 6.02
C ALA A 155 -5.97 3.91 5.21
N GLU A 156 -7.29 3.87 5.11
CA GLU A 156 -8.07 4.82 4.33
C GLU A 156 -9.26 5.35 5.12
N VAL A 157 -9.55 6.64 4.92
CA VAL A 157 -10.62 7.33 5.64
C VAL A 157 -11.30 8.30 4.69
N ALA A 158 -12.22 7.77 3.89
CA ALA A 158 -13.13 8.51 3.02
C ALA A 158 -14.51 7.82 3.02
N PRO A 159 -15.40 8.14 3.97
CA PRO A 159 -16.65 7.41 4.18
C PRO A 159 -17.53 7.27 2.93
N GLY A 160 -17.91 6.03 2.62
CA GLY A 160 -18.68 5.67 1.42
C GLY A 160 -17.88 5.67 0.11
N VAL A 161 -16.57 5.91 0.19
CA VAL A 161 -15.64 5.90 -0.95
C VAL A 161 -14.54 4.86 -0.71
N ALA A 162 -13.77 5.01 0.37
CA ALA A 162 -12.60 4.20 0.72
C ALA A 162 -12.43 4.15 2.25
N GLU A 163 -12.48 2.96 2.87
CA GLU A 163 -12.59 2.82 4.34
C GLU A 163 -11.72 1.70 4.94
N ASP A 164 -10.64 1.34 4.26
CA ASP A 164 -9.85 0.16 4.58
C ASP A 164 -9.24 0.13 5.99
N GLU A 165 -9.43 -1.02 6.63
CA GLU A 165 -8.97 -1.35 7.97
C GLU A 165 -7.86 -2.40 7.95
N VAL A 166 -6.75 -2.10 8.60
CA VAL A 166 -5.61 -3.02 8.70
C VAL A 166 -5.49 -3.57 10.12
N LYS A 167 -5.28 -4.89 10.23
CA LYS A 167 -4.78 -5.55 11.44
C LYS A 167 -3.43 -6.21 11.16
N ILE A 168 -2.44 -5.96 12.00
CA ILE A 168 -1.21 -6.74 12.00
C ILE A 168 -1.50 -8.07 12.70
N ILE A 169 -1.51 -9.17 11.94
CA ILE A 169 -1.92 -10.49 12.42
C ILE A 169 -0.76 -11.39 12.80
N GLY A 170 0.47 -11.05 12.41
CA GLY A 170 1.62 -11.88 12.72
C GLY A 170 2.94 -11.37 12.17
N GLN A 171 3.97 -12.14 12.47
CA GLN A 171 5.35 -11.94 12.05
C GLN A 171 6.03 -13.29 11.92
N GLY A 172 7.17 -13.34 11.22
CA GLY A 172 8.02 -14.53 11.18
C GLY A 172 8.70 -14.75 9.84
N LYS A 173 9.19 -15.98 9.62
CA LYS A 173 9.81 -16.33 8.35
C LYS A 173 8.74 -16.48 7.26
N VAL A 174 9.01 -15.96 6.07
CA VAL A 174 8.20 -16.16 4.85
C VAL A 174 9.15 -16.44 3.69
N THR A 175 8.74 -17.30 2.76
CA THR A 175 9.49 -17.58 1.53
C THR A 175 8.58 -17.33 0.35
N VAL A 176 9.09 -16.58 -0.63
CA VAL A 176 8.49 -16.22 -1.91
C VAL A 176 9.48 -16.57 -3.02
N PRO A 177 9.11 -16.53 -4.31
CA PRO A 177 10.01 -16.89 -5.41
C PRO A 177 11.33 -16.09 -5.39
N PHE A 178 11.29 -14.80 -5.03
CA PHE A 178 12.49 -13.97 -4.89
C PHE A 178 13.44 -14.42 -3.77
N GLY A 179 12.92 -15.00 -2.67
CA GLY A 179 13.76 -15.49 -1.57
C GLY A 179 13.05 -15.71 -0.23
N SER A 180 13.85 -15.98 0.81
CA SER A 180 13.37 -16.14 2.19
C SER A 180 13.69 -14.93 3.07
N PHE A 181 12.70 -14.47 3.82
CA PHE A 181 12.79 -13.34 4.75
C PHE A 181 12.49 -13.80 6.18
N THR A 182 13.28 -13.36 7.16
CA THR A 182 13.09 -13.75 8.58
C THR A 182 12.38 -12.69 9.42
N GLU A 183 12.47 -11.43 9.00
CA GLU A 183 11.82 -10.29 9.66
C GLU A 183 10.70 -9.79 8.76
N THR A 184 9.47 -10.26 9.03
CA THR A 184 8.28 -9.86 8.28
C THR A 184 7.16 -9.44 9.21
N ILE A 185 6.25 -8.60 8.71
CA ILE A 185 4.98 -8.26 9.33
C ILE A 185 3.85 -8.61 8.36
N ARG A 186 2.80 -9.23 8.88
CA ARG A 186 1.68 -9.77 8.11
C ARG A 186 0.44 -8.96 8.41
N PHE A 187 -0.16 -8.41 7.38
CA PHE A 187 -1.39 -7.65 7.44
C PHE A 187 -2.58 -8.55 7.13
N ARG A 188 -3.71 -8.18 7.69
CA ARG A 188 -5.02 -8.51 7.14
C ARG A 188 -5.74 -7.20 6.96
N GLU A 189 -6.15 -6.94 5.74
CA GLU A 189 -6.92 -5.77 5.36
C GLU A 189 -8.39 -6.15 5.29
N PHE A 190 -9.26 -5.17 5.46
CA PHE A 190 -10.69 -5.36 5.48
C PHE A 190 -11.37 -4.08 5.01
N ASN A 191 -12.14 -4.19 3.93
CA ASN A 191 -12.98 -3.11 3.46
C ASN A 191 -14.39 -3.25 4.06
N PRO A 192 -14.87 -2.31 4.88
CA PRO A 192 -16.20 -2.40 5.48
C PRO A 192 -17.34 -2.11 4.49
N LEU A 193 -17.06 -1.56 3.31
CA LEU A 193 -18.08 -1.19 2.31
C LEU A 193 -18.66 -2.41 1.57
N ASP A 194 -17.81 -3.38 1.25
CA ASP A 194 -18.17 -4.62 0.54
C ASP A 194 -17.90 -5.89 1.36
N GLY A 195 -17.11 -5.79 2.43
CA GLY A 195 -16.75 -6.90 3.31
C GLY A 195 -15.54 -7.72 2.84
N GLU A 196 -14.82 -7.24 1.83
CA GLU A 196 -13.62 -7.85 1.28
C GLU A 196 -12.49 -7.92 2.32
N LYS A 197 -11.62 -8.92 2.17
CA LYS A 197 -10.44 -9.10 3.01
C LYS A 197 -9.27 -9.52 2.15
N ASP A 198 -8.16 -8.85 2.37
CA ASP A 198 -6.90 -9.22 1.77
C ASP A 198 -5.76 -9.42 2.79
N TYR A 199 -4.65 -9.98 2.34
CA TYR A 199 -3.51 -10.38 3.16
C TYR A 199 -2.19 -9.96 2.52
N LYS A 200 -1.66 -8.84 3.01
CA LYS A 200 -0.33 -8.36 2.61
C LYS A 200 0.77 -8.82 3.57
N VAL A 201 1.98 -9.03 3.06
CA VAL A 201 3.17 -9.32 3.88
C VAL A 201 4.31 -8.39 3.48
N TYR A 202 4.94 -7.76 4.48
CA TYR A 202 6.08 -6.88 4.26
C TYR A 202 7.33 -7.43 4.95
N ALA A 203 8.47 -7.38 4.27
CA ALA A 203 9.78 -7.76 4.79
C ALA A 203 10.66 -6.55 5.09
N ALA A 204 11.42 -6.63 6.18
CA ALA A 204 12.34 -5.57 6.56
C ALA A 204 13.41 -5.32 5.48
N GLY A 205 13.59 -4.05 5.09
CA GLY A 205 14.54 -3.60 4.07
C GLY A 205 14.09 -3.82 2.63
N VAL A 206 13.01 -4.57 2.40
CA VAL A 206 12.46 -4.82 1.07
C VAL A 206 11.12 -4.14 0.86
N GLY A 207 10.22 -4.12 1.84
CA GLY A 207 8.85 -3.64 1.63
C GLY A 207 7.88 -4.79 1.42
N LEU A 208 6.86 -4.57 0.60
CA LEU A 208 5.85 -5.58 0.27
C LEU A 208 6.50 -6.79 -0.42
N ILE A 209 6.10 -8.00 -0.02
CA ILE A 209 6.60 -9.27 -0.58
C ILE A 209 5.48 -10.24 -0.98
N ILE A 210 4.27 -10.04 -0.46
CA ILE A 210 3.04 -10.74 -0.85
C ILE A 210 1.91 -9.72 -0.81
N ASP A 211 1.11 -9.68 -1.86
CA ASP A 211 -0.13 -8.91 -1.97
C ASP A 211 -1.23 -9.86 -2.47
N GLY A 212 -2.24 -10.15 -1.65
CA GLY A 212 -3.19 -11.22 -1.91
C GLY A 212 -2.57 -12.54 -2.40
N VAL A 213 -2.76 -12.85 -3.68
CA VAL A 213 -2.21 -14.04 -4.34
C VAL A 213 -0.85 -13.82 -5.00
N ALA A 214 -0.45 -12.56 -5.19
CA ALA A 214 0.77 -12.17 -5.89
C ALA A 214 1.97 -12.24 -4.95
N GLU A 215 3.02 -12.93 -5.40
CA GLU A 215 4.26 -13.12 -4.64
C GLU A 215 5.43 -12.43 -5.35
N LEU A 216 6.33 -11.84 -4.57
CA LEU A 216 7.48 -11.11 -5.10
C LEU A 216 8.37 -12.02 -5.96
N LEU A 217 8.55 -11.62 -7.21
CA LEU A 217 9.45 -12.25 -8.18
C LEU A 217 10.78 -11.51 -8.26
N SER A 218 10.75 -10.18 -8.29
CA SER A 218 11.94 -9.34 -8.52
C SER A 218 11.88 -8.04 -7.70
N PHE A 219 13.06 -7.57 -7.29
CA PHE A 219 13.23 -6.34 -6.51
C PHE A 219 14.51 -5.63 -6.96
N THR A 220 14.38 -4.35 -7.33
CA THR A 220 15.51 -3.50 -7.73
C THR A 220 15.42 -2.13 -7.08
N LEU A 221 16.57 -1.51 -6.81
CA LEU A 221 16.67 -0.16 -6.25
C LEU A 221 16.83 0.93 -7.32
N ASN A 222 17.02 0.56 -8.58
CA ASN A 222 17.22 1.47 -9.70
C ASN A 222 16.42 0.98 -10.91
N GLY A 223 15.11 0.89 -10.71
CA GLY A 223 14.11 0.59 -11.71
C GLY A 223 13.99 1.67 -12.78
N GLU A 224 13.33 1.32 -13.88
CA GLU A 224 13.03 2.26 -14.95
C GLU A 224 11.79 3.07 -14.60
N ASP A 225 11.85 4.38 -14.79
CA ASP A 225 10.70 5.26 -14.58
C ASP A 225 9.58 4.89 -15.59
N PRO A 226 8.38 4.53 -15.11
CA PRO A 226 7.27 4.10 -15.96
C PRO A 226 6.63 5.25 -16.76
N GLY A 227 7.05 6.50 -16.50
CA GLY A 227 6.69 7.70 -17.26
C GLY A 227 5.59 8.54 -16.61
N ASP A 228 5.09 9.49 -17.39
CA ASP A 228 3.99 10.37 -16.99
C ASP A 228 2.70 9.55 -16.70
N PRO A 229 1.81 10.04 -15.82
CA PRO A 229 0.55 9.38 -15.52
C PRO A 229 -0.32 9.24 -16.78
N ILE A 230 -1.12 8.16 -16.82
CA ILE A 230 -1.95 7.84 -17.98
C ILE A 230 -3.13 8.83 -18.10
N SER A 231 -3.69 9.26 -16.98
CA SER A 231 -4.79 10.23 -16.91
C SER A 231 -4.44 11.48 -16.09
N GLU A 232 -5.31 12.50 -16.15
CA GLU A 232 -5.20 13.66 -15.27
C GLU A 232 -5.48 13.22 -13.83
N GLN A 233 -4.44 13.33 -13.01
CA GLN A 233 -4.49 13.03 -11.60
C GLN A 233 -5.26 14.15 -10.88
N ALA A 234 -6.31 13.83 -10.13
CA ALA A 234 -7.17 14.81 -9.46
C ALA A 234 -6.74 15.07 -8.01
N CYS A 235 -6.03 14.13 -7.39
CA CYS A 235 -5.82 14.11 -5.96
C CYS A 235 -4.68 14.99 -5.45
N GLY A 236 -4.97 16.17 -4.92
CA GLY A 236 -3.93 17.15 -4.60
C GLY A 236 -3.67 18.06 -5.78
N GLY A 237 -3.59 19.37 -5.55
CA GLY A 237 -3.51 20.38 -6.61
C GLY A 237 -2.64 21.56 -6.20
#